data_AF-A0AAV8ZLL5-F1
#
_entry.id   AF-A0AAV8ZLL5-F1
#
_cell.length_a   1.000
_cell.length_b   1.000
_cell.length_c   1.000
_cell.angle_alpha   90.00
_cell.angle_beta   90.00
_cell.angle_gamma   90.00
#
_symmetry.space_group_name_H-M   'P 1'
#
loop_
_entity.id
_entity.type
_entity.pdbx_description
1 polymer ?
#
loop_
_entity_poly.entity_id
_entity_poly.type
_entity_poly.pdbx_seq_one_letter_code
_entity_poly.pdbx_strand_id
1 'polypeptide(L)'
;MRKTHLVGTIRRNRKYLPKKVLNRKLNVNELYGLETAEGKVVSKWKPKKNKDVLMLSTLHDLEMSPVPNKRGRQVLPELPVRVKPTVVLELKN
;
A
#
# COMPACT_ATOMS: atom_id res chain seq x y z
N MET A 1 -3.68 1.72 -28.62
CA MET A 1 -4.12 2.56 -27.48
C MET A 1 -3.12 2.41 -26.34
N ARG A 2 -2.53 3.51 -25.85
CA ARG A 2 -1.75 3.49 -24.60
C ARG A 2 -2.73 3.47 -23.42
N LYS A 3 -2.65 2.44 -22.58
CA LYS A 3 -3.39 2.40 -21.30
C LYS A 3 -2.52 3.11 -20.25
N THR A 4 -2.96 4.28 -19.80
CA THR A 4 -2.27 5.04 -18.75
C THR A 4 -2.92 4.71 -17.41
N HIS A 5 -2.14 4.16 -16.48
CA HIS A 5 -2.60 3.89 -15.11
C HIS A 5 -2.09 4.98 -14.16
N LEU A 6 -2.89 5.29 -13.13
CA LEU A 6 -2.49 6.15 -12.05
C LEU A 6 -2.08 5.29 -10.86
N VAL A 7 -0.82 5.38 -10.46
CA VAL A 7 -0.27 4.72 -9.28
C VAL A 7 0.55 5.75 -8.52
N GLY A 8 0.27 5.93 -7.23
CA GLY A 8 0.96 6.97 -6.48
C GLY A 8 0.63 7.01 -5.00
N THR A 9 1.50 7.71 -4.27
CA THR A 9 1.21 8.12 -2.89
C THR A 9 0.50 9.47 -2.88
N ILE A 10 -0.40 9.64 -1.90
CA ILE A 10 -1.21 10.86 -1.77
C ILE A 10 -1.06 11.45 -0.36
N ARG A 11 -1.23 12.77 -0.25
CA ARG A 11 -1.22 13.46 1.05
C ARG A 11 -2.58 13.33 1.74
N ARG A 12 -2.56 13.25 3.07
CA ARG A 12 -3.76 13.10 3.91
C ARG A 12 -4.79 14.23 3.75
N ASN A 13 -4.33 15.45 3.47
CA ASN A 13 -5.17 16.64 3.34
C ASN A 13 -5.80 16.81 1.95
N ARG A 14 -5.66 15.83 1.04
CA ARG A 14 -6.37 15.86 -0.24
C ARG A 14 -7.87 15.73 -0.01
N LYS A 15 -8.64 16.58 -0.71
CA LYS A 15 -10.11 16.55 -0.68
C LYS A 15 -10.64 15.22 -1.26
N TYR A 16 -11.85 14.84 -0.84
CA TYR A 16 -12.60 13.68 -1.34
C TYR A 16 -12.02 12.30 -1.04
N LEU A 17 -11.05 12.19 -0.13
CA LEU A 17 -10.58 10.88 0.33
C LEU A 17 -11.59 10.23 1.28
N PRO A 18 -11.85 8.91 1.15
CA PRO A 18 -12.76 8.20 2.05
C PRO A 18 -12.31 8.28 3.51
N LYS A 19 -13.11 8.93 4.36
CA LYS A 19 -12.81 9.08 5.80
C LYS A 19 -12.61 7.72 6.49
N LYS A 20 -13.32 6.69 6.04
CA LYS A 20 -13.16 5.29 6.52
C LYS A 20 -11.72 4.80 6.37
N VAL A 21 -11.07 5.08 5.24
CA VAL A 21 -9.67 4.70 5.00
C VAL A 21 -8.73 5.59 5.80
N LEU A 22 -8.93 6.92 5.78
CA LEU A 22 -8.06 7.87 6.46
C LEU A 22 -7.96 7.63 7.97
N ASN A 23 -9.10 7.37 8.61
CA ASN A 23 -9.23 7.31 10.06
C ASN A 23 -9.07 5.89 10.63
N ARG A 24 -8.91 4.88 9.77
CA ARG A 24 -8.63 3.52 10.21
C ARG A 24 -7.33 3.49 11.02
N LYS A 25 -7.40 3.00 12.26
CA LYS A 25 -6.22 2.67 13.06
C LYS A 25 -5.68 1.33 12.56
N LEU A 26 -4.40 1.30 12.24
CA LEU A 26 -3.72 0.12 11.70
C LEU A 26 -2.62 -0.33 12.66
N ASN A 27 -2.41 -1.63 12.69
CA ASN A 27 -1.23 -2.29 13.22
C ASN A 27 -0.05 -2.14 12.25
N VAL A 28 1.16 -2.36 12.74
CA VAL A 28 2.36 -2.31 11.87
C VAL A 28 2.26 -3.43 10.84
N ASN A 29 2.56 -3.10 9.58
CA ASN A 29 2.42 -3.97 8.41
C ASN A 29 0.97 -4.33 8.05
N GLU A 30 -0.03 -3.57 8.51
CA GLU A 30 -1.42 -3.73 8.07
C GLU A 30 -1.74 -2.80 6.89
N LEU A 31 -2.55 -3.30 5.96
CA LEU A 31 -3.11 -2.59 4.81
C LEU A 31 -4.62 -2.60 4.93
N TYR A 32 -5.22 -1.44 4.69
CA TYR A 32 -6.66 -1.30 4.58
C TYR A 32 -6.97 -0.35 3.44
N GLY A 33 -8.01 -0.63 2.67
CA GLY A 33 -8.46 0.28 1.64
C GLY A 33 -9.87 0.01 1.21
N LEU A 34 -10.32 0.83 0.26
CA LEU A 34 -11.59 0.67 -0.43
C LEU A 34 -11.33 0.70 -1.91
N GLU A 35 -12.09 -0.10 -2.62
CA GLU A 35 -12.09 -0.19 -4.06
C GLU A 35 -13.46 0.21 -4.59
N THR A 36 -13.47 0.98 -5.67
CA THR A 36 -14.70 1.31 -6.40
C THR A 36 -15.01 0.23 -7.42
N ALA A 37 -16.26 0.12 -7.88
CA ALA A 37 -16.63 -0.78 -8.98
C ALA A 37 -15.83 -0.57 -10.28
N GLU A 38 -15.22 0.60 -10.48
CA GLU A 38 -14.35 0.94 -11.62
C GLU A 38 -12.86 0.55 -11.41
N GLY A 39 -12.51 -0.17 -10.33
CA GLY A 39 -11.13 -0.59 -10.05
C GLY A 39 -10.20 0.50 -9.51
N LYS A 40 -10.74 1.63 -9.02
CA LYS A 40 -9.97 2.66 -8.31
C LYS A 40 -9.82 2.26 -6.85
N VAL A 41 -8.59 2.15 -6.39
CA VAL A 41 -8.24 1.75 -5.02
C VAL A 41 -7.65 2.92 -4.27
N VAL A 42 -8.26 3.27 -3.13
CA VAL A 42 -7.66 4.17 -2.13
C VAL A 42 -7.31 3.36 -0.90
N SER A 43 -6.02 3.35 -0.54
CA SER A 43 -5.53 2.50 0.54
C SER A 43 -4.61 3.24 1.52
N LYS A 44 -4.52 2.68 2.72
CA LYS A 44 -3.72 3.13 3.84
C LYS A 44 -2.88 1.95 4.33
N TRP A 45 -1.58 2.17 4.43
CA TRP A 45 -0.63 1.18 4.92
C TRP A 45 0.24 1.76 6.03
N LYS A 46 0.53 0.94 7.05
CA LYS A 46 1.37 1.34 8.18
C LYS A 46 2.70 0.60 8.18
N PRO A 47 3.75 1.12 7.51
CA PRO A 47 5.07 0.48 7.49
C PRO A 47 5.75 0.40 8.85
N LYS A 48 5.45 1.34 9.77
CA LYS A 48 6.06 1.41 11.11
C LYS A 48 5.14 2.16 12.07
N LYS A 49 5.40 2.02 13.38
CA LYS A 49 4.53 2.53 14.47
C LYS A 49 4.01 3.96 14.27
N ASN A 50 4.87 4.88 13.81
CA ASN A 50 4.56 6.31 13.69
C ASN A 50 4.49 6.80 12.22
N LYS A 51 4.16 5.92 11.27
CA LYS A 51 4.07 6.32 9.87
C LYS A 51 2.95 5.58 9.16
N ASP A 52 2.03 6.37 8.62
CA ASP A 52 1.02 5.91 7.67
C ASP A 52 1.39 6.40 6.27
N VAL A 53 1.09 5.58 5.26
CA VAL A 53 1.22 5.92 3.85
C VAL A 53 -0.16 5.76 3.22
N LEU A 54 -0.61 6.78 2.51
CA LEU A 54 -1.84 6.75 1.73
C LEU A 54 -1.49 6.59 0.25
N MET A 55 -2.24 5.75 -0.44
CA MET A 55 -1.99 5.42 -1.85
C MET A 55 -3.29 5.50 -2.65
N LEU A 56 -3.14 5.82 -3.93
CA LEU A 56 -4.18 5.77 -4.95
C LEU A 56 -3.65 4.94 -6.12
N SER A 57 -4.44 3.97 -6.56
CA SER A 57 -4.08 3.04 -7.62
C SER A 57 -5.28 2.77 -8.54
N THR A 58 -5.04 2.65 -9.83
CA THR A 58 -6.00 2.16 -10.83
C THR A 58 -5.45 0.94 -11.58
N LEU A 59 -4.48 0.26 -10.96
CA LEU A 59 -3.76 -0.88 -11.54
C LEU A 59 -3.69 -2.07 -10.59
N HIS A 60 -3.63 -1.81 -9.29
CA HIS A 60 -3.37 -2.81 -8.26
C HIS A 60 -4.49 -2.84 -7.22
N ASP A 61 -4.76 -4.05 -6.75
CA ASP A 61 -5.71 -4.34 -5.70
C ASP A 61 -5.09 -4.18 -4.30
N LEU A 62 -5.85 -4.55 -3.27
CA LEU A 62 -5.43 -4.47 -1.85
C LEU A 62 -4.58 -5.67 -1.43
N GLU A 63 -3.47 -5.87 -2.13
CA GLU A 63 -2.56 -6.99 -1.88
C GLU A 63 -1.23 -6.55 -1.26
N MET A 64 -0.61 -7.49 -0.53
CA MET A 64 0.73 -7.36 0.01
C MET A 64 1.61 -8.49 -0.51
N SER A 65 2.85 -8.15 -0.84
CA SER A 65 3.85 -9.13 -1.23
C SER A 65 5.01 -9.15 -0.24
N PRO A 66 5.58 -10.34 0.05
CA PRO A 66 6.81 -10.45 0.82
C PRO A 66 7.97 -9.79 0.07
N VAL A 67 8.87 -9.14 0.81
CA VAL A 67 10.08 -8.55 0.27
C VAL A 67 11.31 -9.08 0.99
N PRO A 68 12.43 -9.31 0.27
CA PRO A 68 13.68 -9.70 0.91
C PRO A 68 14.17 -8.62 1.88
N ASN A 69 14.93 -9.04 2.88
CA ASN A 69 15.66 -8.09 3.72
C ASN A 69 16.71 -7.34 2.88
N LYS A 70 17.24 -6.22 3.40
CA LYS A 70 18.26 -5.40 2.71
C LYS A 70 19.53 -6.18 2.33
N ARG A 71 19.73 -7.39 2.87
CA ARG A 71 20.91 -8.24 2.64
C ARG A 71 20.64 -9.37 1.64
N GLY A 72 19.50 -9.35 0.93
CA GLY A 72 19.16 -10.34 -0.10
C GLY A 72 18.91 -11.75 0.42
N ARG A 73 19.00 -11.99 1.74
CA ARG A 73 18.74 -13.31 2.32
C ARG A 73 17.23 -13.53 2.32
N GLN A 74 16.80 -14.59 1.64
CA GLN A 74 15.47 -15.14 1.84
C GLN A 74 15.28 -15.40 3.34
N VAL A 75 14.08 -15.07 3.79
CA VAL A 75 13.69 -15.08 5.18
C VAL A 75 13.90 -16.51 5.68
N LEU A 76 14.79 -16.71 6.66
CA LEU A 76 14.74 -17.92 7.48
C LEU A 76 13.27 -18.06 7.94
N PRO A 77 12.66 -19.25 7.96
CA PRO A 77 11.22 -19.43 8.25
C PRO A 77 10.74 -18.72 9.53
N GLU A 78 11.68 -18.43 10.43
CA GLU A 78 11.51 -17.91 11.78
C GLU A 78 11.60 -16.38 11.88
N LEU A 79 12.07 -15.69 10.83
CA LEU A 79 12.16 -14.22 10.84
C LEU A 79 10.85 -13.59 10.35
N PRO A 80 10.44 -12.43 10.91
CA PRO A 80 9.27 -11.72 10.43
C PRO A 80 9.48 -11.29 8.98
N VAL A 81 8.70 -11.89 8.07
CA VAL A 81 8.67 -11.55 6.66
C VAL A 81 8.29 -10.08 6.52
N ARG A 82 9.18 -9.27 5.92
CA ARG A 82 8.82 -7.90 5.58
C ARG A 82 7.82 -7.97 4.43
N VAL A 83 6.67 -7.36 4.61
CA VAL A 83 5.63 -7.25 3.58
C VAL A 83 5.45 -5.81 3.15
N LYS A 84 5.10 -5.59 1.88
CA LYS A 84 4.75 -4.27 1.35
C LYS A 84 3.55 -4.39 0.41
N PRO A 85 2.69 -3.37 0.33
CA PRO A 85 1.65 -3.33 -0.70
C PRO A 85 2.25 -3.37 -2.10
N THR A 86 1.60 -4.04 -3.04
CA THR A 86 2.06 -4.16 -4.44
C THR A 86 2.25 -2.78 -5.10
N VAL A 87 1.32 -1.85 -4.80
CA VAL A 87 1.42 -0.42 -5.19
C VAL A 87 2.74 0.22 -4.77
N VAL A 88 3.28 -0.13 -3.60
CA VAL A 88 4.54 0.45 -3.08
C VAL A 88 5.76 -0.18 -3.76
N LEU A 89 5.62 -1.39 -4.29
CA LEU A 89 6.68 -2.03 -5.07
C LEU A 89 6.78 -1.41 -6.45
N GLU A 90 5.65 -1.16 -7.10
CA GLU A 90 5.59 -0.51 -8.42
C GLU A 90 6.27 0.87 -8.41
N LEU A 91 6.01 1.68 -7.37
CA LEU A 91 6.62 3.02 -7.22
C LEU A 91 8.14 3.03 -7.02
N LYS A 92 8.78 1.86 -6.90
CA LYS A 92 10.22 1.74 -6.69
C LYS A 92 10.98 1.21 -7.91
N ASN A 93 10.25 0.74 -8.92
CA ASN A 93 10.80 0.39 -10.22
C ASN A 93 11.06 1.67 -11.03
#